data_AF-A0A7J4S1X3-F1
#
_entry.id   AF-A0A7J4S1X3-F1
#
_cell.length_a   1.000
_cell.length_b   1.000
_cell.length_c   1.000
_cell.angle_alpha   90.00
_cell.angle_beta   90.00
_cell.angle_gamma   90.00
#
_symmetry.space_group_name_H-M   'P 1'
#
loop_
_entity.id
_entity.type
_entity.pdbx_description
1 polymer ?
#
loop_
_entity_poly.entity_id
_entity_poly.type
_entity_poly.pdbx_seq_one_letter_code
_entity_poly.pdbx_strand_id
1 'polypeptide(L)' 'MRRIKGHRYLYFWAYEERSWGSYRKWTYVGRVGRSSTRVRAHELLITYHLRAKREVERRVNVLQSAAMAER' A
#
# COMPACT_ATOMS: atom_id res chain seq x y z
N MET A 1 -0.02 5.76 -13.97
CA MET A 1 0.72 5.21 -15.14
C MET A 1 1.46 6.37 -15.81
N ARG A 2 2.68 6.16 -16.32
CA ARG A 2 3.47 7.22 -16.99
C ARG A 2 3.81 6.81 -18.43
N ARG A 3 3.70 7.73 -19.39
CA ARG A 3 4.06 7.50 -20.80
C ARG A 3 5.37 8.21 -21.11
N ILE A 4 6.34 7.48 -21.67
CA ILE A 4 7.68 7.99 -22.03
C ILE A 4 8.11 7.31 -23.33
N LYS A 5 8.51 8.08 -24.35
CA LYS A 5 9.00 7.58 -25.65
C LYS A 5 8.11 6.47 -26.25
N GLY A 6 6.79 6.66 -26.25
CA GLY A 6 5.82 5.69 -26.79
C GLY A 6 5.55 4.46 -25.90
N HIS A 7 6.28 4.28 -24.79
CA HIS A 7 6.06 3.19 -23.85
C HIS A 7 5.24 3.64 -22.64
N ARG A 8 4.46 2.71 -22.08
CA ARG A 8 3.66 2.93 -20.86
C ARG A 8 4.30 2.17 -19.70
N TYR A 9 4.40 2.84 -18.57
CA TYR A 9 5.05 2.34 -17.36
C TYR A 9 4.09 2.39 -16.17
N LEU A 10 4.02 1.28 -15.46
CA LEU A 10 3.22 1.14 -14.27
C LEU A 10 4.02 1.59 -13.05
N TYR A 11 3.37 2.44 -12.25
CA TYR A 11 3.83 2.87 -10.96
C TYR A 11 2.72 2.58 -9.97
N PHE A 12 3.10 2.06 -8.82
CA PHE A 12 2.21 1.81 -7.70
C PHE A 12 2.53 2.84 -6.61
N TRP A 13 1.50 3.41 -5.98
CA TRP A 13 1.69 4.26 -4.82
C TRP A 13 1.11 3.59 -3.58
N ALA A 14 1.79 3.75 -2.47
CA ALA A 14 1.33 3.30 -1.17
C ALA A 14 1.75 4.30 -0.09
N TYR A 15 0.99 4.34 1.00
CA TYR A 15 1.45 4.97 2.23
C TYR A 15 2.42 4.04 2.95
N GLU A 16 3.58 4.57 3.30
CA GLU A 16 4.53 3.95 4.22
C GLU A 16 4.56 4.73 5.54
N GLU A 17 4.70 4.02 6.66
CA GLU A 17 4.92 4.63 7.97
C GLU A 17 6.36 5.10 8.14
N ARG A 18 6.50 6.17 8.90
CA ARG A 18 7.72 6.69 9.52
C ARG A 18 7.41 6.94 10.99
N SER A 19 8.45 7.15 11.79
CA SER A 19 8.34 7.43 13.22
C SER A 19 7.44 8.62 13.58
N TRP A 20 7.23 9.57 12.65
CA TRP A 20 6.39 10.76 12.87
C TRP A 20 5.16 10.87 11.95
N GLY A 21 4.80 9.82 11.20
CA GLY A 21 3.61 9.86 10.36
C GLY A 21 3.62 8.92 9.17
N SER A 22 2.76 9.19 8.19
CA SER A 22 2.71 8.44 6.94
C SER A 22 3.12 9.31 5.76
N TYR A 23 3.76 8.70 4.76
CA TYR A 23 4.12 9.39 3.53
C TYR A 23 3.77 8.55 2.31
N ARG A 24 3.40 9.21 1.22
CA ARG A 24 3.10 8.56 -0.04
C ARG A 24 4.39 8.26 -0.79
N LYS A 25 4.66 6.98 -1.04
CA LYS A 25 5.79 6.51 -1.83
C LYS A 25 5.32 5.99 -3.18
N TRP A 26 6.06 6.34 -4.23
CA TRP A 26 5.88 5.78 -5.57
C TRP A 26 6.91 4.68 -5.82
N THR A 27 6.44 3.51 -6.21
CA THR A 27 7.26 2.36 -6.58
C THR A 27 7.08 2.10 -8.07
N TYR A 28 8.19 2.09 -8.82
CA TYR A 28 8.18 1.64 -10.19
C TYR A 28 7.93 0.12 -10.24
N VAL A 29 6.95 -0.30 -11.04
CA VAL A 29 6.54 -1.70 -11.13
C VAL A 29 7.09 -2.36 -12.39
N GLY A 30 7.05 -1.66 -13.52
CA GLY A 30 7.51 -2.20 -14.80
C GLY A 30 6.79 -1.60 -16.01
N ARG A 31 7.12 -2.11 -17.20
CA ARG A 31 6.50 -1.71 -18.46
C ARG A 31 5.16 -2.44 -18.63
N VAL A 32 4.13 -1.68 -18.99
CA VAL A 32 2.78 -2.19 -19.25
C VAL A 32 2.81 -3.20 -20.40
N GLY A 33 2.07 -4.30 -20.24
CA GLY A 33 2.00 -5.40 -21.21
C GLY A 33 2.95 -6.57 -20.94
N ARG A 34 3.88 -6.45 -19.98
CA ARG A 34 4.71 -7.59 -19.55
C ARG A 34 4.00 -8.40 -18.46
N SER A 35 4.00 -9.72 -18.58
CA SER A 35 3.46 -10.64 -17.58
C SER A 35 4.12 -10.45 -16.21
N SER A 36 5.44 -10.26 -16.18
CA SER A 36 6.20 -9.96 -14.96
C SER A 36 5.77 -8.66 -14.26
N THR A 37 5.38 -7.64 -15.03
CA THR A 37 4.83 -6.40 -14.47
C THR A 37 3.46 -6.62 -13.85
N ARG A 38 2.64 -7.51 -14.43
CA ARG A 38 1.34 -7.90 -13.85
C ARG A 38 1.54 -8.62 -12.51
N VAL A 39 2.41 -9.64 -12.48
CA VAL A 39 2.73 -10.40 -11.24
C VAL A 39 3.20 -9.47 -10.13
N ARG A 40 4.19 -8.61 -10.42
CA ARG A 40 4.71 -7.65 -9.44
C ARG A 40 3.66 -6.64 -8.98
N ALA A 41 2.74 -6.23 -9.84
CA ALA A 41 1.63 -5.37 -9.45
C ALA A 41 0.69 -6.06 -8.46
N HIS A 42 0.36 -7.33 -8.68
CA HIS A 42 -0.48 -8.11 -7.77
C HIS A 42 0.20 -8.29 -6.41
N GLU A 43 1.49 -8.61 -6.39
CA GLU A 43 2.25 -8.73 -5.14
C GLU A 43 2.20 -7.43 -4.33
N LEU A 44 2.49 -6.28 -4.96
CA LEU A 44 2.43 -4.97 -4.30
C LEU A 44 1.03 -4.65 -3.76
N LEU A 45 -0.01 -4.97 -4.53
CA LEU A 45 -1.40 -4.78 -4.10
C LEU A 45 -1.71 -5.64 -2.88
N ILE A 46 -1.39 -6.93 -2.91
CA ILE A 46 -1.64 -7.85 -1.79
C ILE A 46 -0.90 -7.38 -0.55
N THR A 47 0.41 -7.09 -0.65
CA THR A 47 1.21 -6.61 0.47
C THR A 47 0.63 -5.33 1.08
N TYR A 48 0.24 -4.36 0.25
CA TYR A 48 -0.32 -3.12 0.74
C TYR A 48 -1.65 -3.32 1.47
N HIS A 49 -2.57 -4.10 0.91
CA HIS A 49 -3.89 -4.31 1.52
C HIS A 49 -3.81 -5.18 2.78
N LEU A 50 -2.90 -6.15 2.85
CA LEU A 50 -2.63 -6.89 4.09
C LEU A 50 -2.10 -5.99 5.19
N ARG A 51 -1.23 -5.03 4.87
CA ARG A 51 -0.77 -4.02 5.83
C ARG A 51 -1.92 -3.12 6.29
N ALA A 52 -2.72 -2.62 5.35
CA ALA A 52 -3.87 -1.76 5.65
C ALA A 52 -4.89 -2.46 6.57
N LYS A 53 -5.16 -3.76 6.31
CA LYS A 53 -6.01 -4.58 7.17
C LYS A 53 -5.49 -4.62 8.62
N ARG A 54 -4.20 -4.93 8.82
CA ARG A 54 -3.60 -4.97 10.16
C ARG A 54 -3.67 -3.63 10.88
N GLU A 55 -3.50 -2.52 10.16
CA GLU A 55 -3.59 -1.18 10.75
C GLU A 55 -5.02 -0.85 11.21
N VAL A 56 -6.03 -1.25 10.43
CA VAL A 56 -7.43 -1.11 10.84
C VAL A 56 -7.72 -1.97 12.07
N GLU A 57 -7.30 -3.24 12.07
CA GLU A 57 -7.44 -4.15 13.22
C GLU A 57 -6.78 -3.56 14.48
N ARG A 58 -5.56 -3.01 14.35
CA ARG A 58 -4.86 -2.34 15.45
C ARG A 58 -5.66 -1.16 16.02
N ARG A 59 -6.23 -0.31 15.16
CA ARG A 59 -7.04 0.84 15.60
C ARG A 59 -8.32 0.41 16.31
N VAL A 60 -8.99 -0.62 15.80
CA VAL A 60 -10.18 -1.19 16.43
C VAL A 60 -9.84 -1.69 17.83
N ASN A 61 -8.74 -2.44 17.99
CA ASN A 61 -8.32 -2.95 19.29
C ASN A 61 -8.04 -1.82 20.29
N VAL A 62 -7.39 -0.73 19.87
CA VAL A 62 -7.14 0.44 20.73
C VAL A 62 -8.45 1.07 21.21
N LEU A 63 -9.42 1.25 20.32
CA LEU A 63 -10.73 1.82 20.67
C LEU A 63 -11.52 0.91 21.61
N GLN A 64 -11.47 -0.40 21.39
CA GLN A 64 -12.12 -1.37 22.27
C GLN A 64 -11.51 -1.36 23.67
N SER A 65 -10.17 -1.36 23.78
CA SER A 65 -9.49 -1.27 25.07
C SER A 65 -9.83 0.02 25.83
N ALA A 66 -9.91 1.15 25.13
CA ALA A 66 -10.31 2.42 25.74
C ALA A 66 -11.76 2.36 26.29
N ALA A 67 -12.69 1.83 25.49
CA ALA A 67 -14.09 1.68 25.90
C ALA A 67 -14.27 0.72 27.09
N MET A 68 -13.41 -0.29 27.22
CA MET A 68 -13.44 -1.22 28.37
C MET A 68 -12.84 -0.60 29.65
N ALA A 69 -11.88 0.32 29.52
CA ALA A 69 -11.26 0.99 30.67
C ALA A 69 -12.14 2.09 31.28
N GLU A 70 -13.14 2.58 30.54
CA GLU A 70 -14.13 3.56 30.99
C GLU A 70 -15.35 2.93 31.70
N ARG A 71 -15.41 1.60 31.80
CA ARG A 71 -16.42 0.84 32.55
C ARG A 71 -15.90 0.37 33.91
#